data_AF-A0A1Q3M2L8-F1
#
_entry.id   AF-A0A1Q3M2L8-F1
#
_cell.length_a   1.000
_cell.length_b   1.000
_cell.length_c   1.000
_cell.angle_alpha   90.00
_cell.angle_beta   90.00
_cell.angle_gamma   90.00
#
_symmetry.space_group_name_H-M   'P 1'
#
loop_
_entity.id
_entity.type
_entity.pdbx_description
1 polymer ?
#
loop_
_entity_poly.entity_id
_entity_poly.type
_entity_poly.pdbx_seq_one_letter_code
_entity_poly.pdbx_strand_id
1 'polypeptide(L)'
;MRLLCLPTIFLLLACAPAHATALGNYLQCWAQVAAPEGAVVEPENNMPKIEASVAEASRICHDLAMNAVDEVGTAIVVEQTRNLEAVLYTGENVGRAATLAAHDVSLARSATAVDQEDAPGPWTSSVRQSDGDGTPVLEFKGIELGKAYSKDTIAQAFGYDQPDYGYTSIAGIGAFYSLTFLGPELHAIALDLPADYYGNAYNAIENKFGKPETSLASTVQNGFGAQFQQMTSTWKIGDGSIVVQRFGHKVSRSMVLFYTDRYSQSLDTQESAKLNDL
;
A
#
# COMPACT_ATOMS: atom_id res chain seq x y z
N MET A 1 -34.27 -21.48 29.70
CA MET A 1 -35.35 -20.76 28.99
C MET A 1 -34.77 -19.44 28.50
N ARG A 2 -34.63 -19.26 27.16
CA ARG A 2 -34.17 -18.08 26.37
C ARG A 2 -32.71 -17.65 26.60
N LEU A 3 -31.72 -17.64 25.68
CA LEU A 3 -31.57 -17.67 24.20
C LEU A 3 -32.14 -16.46 23.43
N LEU A 4 -31.22 -15.56 23.02
CA LEU A 4 -31.17 -14.55 21.93
C LEU A 4 -30.00 -13.59 22.30
N CYS A 5 -28.99 -13.26 21.50
CA CYS A 5 -28.98 -12.84 20.09
C CYS A 5 -27.74 -13.37 19.34
N LEU A 6 -27.96 -13.91 18.15
CA LEU A 6 -26.93 -14.22 17.15
C LEU A 6 -27.57 -14.02 15.75
N PRO A 7 -27.45 -12.82 15.12
CA PRO A 7 -27.77 -12.70 13.69
C PRO A 7 -26.85 -11.73 12.93
N THR A 8 -25.53 -11.87 13.05
CA THR A 8 -24.58 -11.09 12.21
C THR A 8 -23.56 -11.97 11.50
N ILE A 9 -23.32 -13.19 11.99
CA ILE A 9 -22.35 -14.12 11.39
C ILE A 9 -22.94 -14.90 10.20
N PHE A 10 -24.26 -14.93 10.02
CA PHE A 10 -24.90 -15.70 8.95
C PHE A 10 -25.03 -14.96 7.60
N LEU A 11 -24.81 -13.64 7.54
CA LEU A 11 -24.98 -12.89 6.29
C LEU A 11 -23.72 -12.83 5.41
N LEU A 12 -22.54 -13.14 5.95
CA LEU A 12 -21.26 -13.08 5.22
C LEU A 12 -20.83 -14.40 4.56
N LEU A 13 -21.55 -15.50 4.82
CA LEU A 13 -21.30 -16.81 4.20
C LEU A 13 -22.12 -17.06 2.92
N ALA A 14 -22.89 -16.07 2.45
CA ALA A 14 -23.75 -16.21 1.28
C ALA A 14 -23.09 -15.80 -0.05
N CYS A 15 -21.88 -15.24 -0.04
CA CYS A 15 -21.12 -14.92 -1.26
C CYS A 15 -19.92 -15.87 -1.40
N ALA A 16 -20.11 -16.90 -2.22
CA ALA A 16 -19.13 -17.90 -2.67
C ALA A 16 -18.63 -18.90 -1.59
N PRO A 17 -19.31 -20.06 -1.42
CA PRO A 17 -18.91 -21.11 -0.47
C PRO A 17 -17.48 -21.66 -0.70
N ALA A 18 -16.93 -21.54 -1.92
CA ALA A 18 -15.58 -21.99 -2.25
C ALA A 18 -14.47 -21.25 -1.47
N HIS A 19 -14.64 -19.96 -1.19
CA HIS A 19 -13.61 -19.16 -0.51
C HIS A 19 -13.53 -19.46 1.00
N ALA A 20 -14.66 -19.76 1.63
CA ALA A 20 -14.71 -20.13 3.05
C ALA A 20 -14.04 -21.50 3.29
N THR A 21 -14.22 -22.46 2.37
CA THR A 21 -13.60 -23.78 2.44
C THR A 21 -12.09 -23.70 2.20
N ALA A 22 -11.64 -22.91 1.22
CA ALA A 22 -10.21 -22.72 0.96
C ALA A 22 -9.47 -22.07 2.14
N LEU A 23 -10.06 -21.03 2.75
CA LEU A 23 -9.49 -20.37 3.92
C LEU A 23 -9.48 -21.28 5.16
N GLY A 24 -10.54 -22.06 5.36
CA GLY A 24 -10.61 -23.07 6.43
C GLY A 24 -9.51 -24.12 6.30
N ASN A 25 -9.31 -24.66 5.10
CA ASN A 25 -8.27 -25.65 4.83
C ASN A 25 -6.86 -25.07 5.01
N TYR A 26 -6.63 -23.82 4.59
CA TYR A 26 -5.35 -23.14 4.75
C TYR A 26 -4.98 -22.92 6.23
N LEU A 27 -5.93 -22.44 7.04
CA LEU A 27 -5.73 -22.23 8.48
C LEU A 27 -5.52 -23.55 9.23
N GLN A 28 -6.23 -24.60 8.83
CA GLN A 28 -6.11 -25.93 9.44
C GLN A 28 -4.75 -26.58 9.13
N CYS A 29 -4.20 -26.35 7.93
CA CYS A 29 -2.86 -26.80 7.56
C CYS A 29 -1.78 -26.06 8.38
N TRP A 30 -1.91 -24.74 8.55
CA TRP A 30 -1.01 -23.96 9.40
C TRP A 30 -1.03 -24.39 10.87
N ALA A 31 -2.21 -24.72 11.41
CA ALA A 31 -2.35 -25.21 12.78
C ALA A 31 -1.65 -26.58 12.99
N GLN A 32 -1.64 -27.45 11.97
CA GLN A 32 -0.94 -28.74 12.01
C GLN A 32 0.58 -28.60 11.92
N VAL A 33 1.07 -27.59 11.19
CA VAL A 33 2.52 -27.29 11.13
C VAL A 33 3.02 -26.63 12.42
N ALA A 34 2.19 -25.82 13.07
CA ALA A 34 2.57 -25.08 14.28
C ALA A 34 2.53 -25.92 15.58
N ALA A 35 1.89 -27.09 15.57
CA ALA A 35 1.72 -27.92 16.77
C ALA A 35 2.14 -29.38 16.53
N PRO A 36 3.45 -29.72 16.53
CA PRO A 36 3.86 -31.10 16.69
C PRO A 36 3.65 -31.50 18.16
N GLU A 37 2.52 -32.12 18.47
CA GLU A 37 2.34 -32.75 19.78
C GLU A 37 3.38 -33.86 19.97
N GLY A 38 4.27 -33.68 20.95
CA GLY A 38 5.07 -34.77 21.54
C GLY A 38 6.50 -34.98 21.04
N ALA A 39 7.09 -34.11 20.22
CA ALA A 39 8.49 -34.24 19.84
C ALA A 39 9.43 -33.62 20.88
N VAL A 40 10.09 -34.45 21.71
CA VAL A 40 11.30 -34.05 22.45
C VAL A 40 12.41 -33.86 21.42
N VAL A 41 12.78 -32.60 21.15
CA VAL A 41 13.83 -32.24 20.20
C VAL A 41 15.17 -32.20 20.93
N GLU A 42 16.04 -33.18 20.69
CA GLU A 42 17.47 -33.02 20.97
C GLU A 42 18.14 -32.17 19.87
N PRO A 43 19.03 -31.21 20.19
CA PRO A 43 19.26 -30.07 19.31
C PRO A 43 20.20 -30.31 18.12
N GLU A 44 20.94 -31.42 18.06
CA GLU A 44 22.15 -31.44 17.23
C GLU A 44 22.09 -32.30 15.94
N ASN A 45 21.03 -33.10 15.71
CA ASN A 45 21.04 -34.05 14.57
C ASN A 45 19.78 -34.05 13.66
N ASN A 46 18.83 -33.11 13.82
CA ASN A 46 17.56 -33.15 13.09
C ASN A 46 17.30 -31.97 12.12
N MET A 47 18.25 -31.05 11.96
CA MET A 47 18.09 -29.88 11.07
C MET A 47 17.71 -30.26 9.62
N PRO A 48 18.33 -31.28 8.98
CA PRO A 48 17.95 -31.70 7.63
C PRO A 48 16.53 -32.29 7.53
N LYS A 49 16.02 -32.89 8.62
CA LYS A 49 14.66 -33.45 8.67
C LYS A 49 13.60 -32.36 8.85
N ILE A 50 13.93 -31.30 9.58
CA ILE A 50 13.05 -30.14 9.75
C ILE A 50 12.95 -29.38 8.42
N GLU A 51 14.06 -29.15 7.73
CA GLU A 51 14.08 -28.51 6.41
C GLU A 51 13.29 -29.32 5.37
N ALA A 52 13.44 -30.64 5.34
CA ALA A 52 12.65 -31.51 4.46
C ALA A 52 11.14 -31.50 4.78
N SER A 53 10.78 -31.44 6.08
CA SER A 53 9.38 -31.36 6.51
C SER A 53 8.74 -30.01 6.17
N VAL A 54 9.48 -28.91 6.31
CA VAL A 54 9.04 -27.56 5.92
C VAL A 54 8.90 -27.44 4.41
N ALA A 55 9.85 -27.99 3.64
CA ALA A 55 9.78 -28.01 2.19
C ALA A 55 8.57 -28.81 1.68
N GLU A 56 8.28 -29.96 2.29
CA GLU A 56 7.13 -30.79 1.92
C GLU A 56 5.79 -30.14 2.33
N ALA A 57 5.72 -29.52 3.51
CA ALA A 57 4.54 -28.75 3.92
C ALA A 57 4.30 -27.54 3.00
N SER A 58 5.37 -26.86 2.57
CA SER A 58 5.29 -25.76 1.62
C SER A 58 4.81 -26.22 0.24
N ARG A 59 5.29 -27.38 -0.25
CA ARG A 59 4.84 -28.02 -1.49
C ARG A 59 3.36 -28.40 -1.43
N ILE A 60 2.90 -29.00 -0.33
CA ILE A 60 1.49 -29.37 -0.15
C ILE A 60 0.59 -28.13 -0.13
N CYS A 61 0.99 -27.06 0.56
CA CYS A 61 0.26 -25.78 0.54
C CYS A 61 0.23 -25.15 -0.85
N HIS A 62 1.33 -25.24 -1.62
CA HIS A 62 1.41 -24.76 -3.00
C HIS A 62 0.46 -25.55 -3.92
N ASP A 63 0.49 -26.89 -3.86
CA ASP A 63 -0.37 -27.74 -4.68
C ASP A 63 -1.86 -27.52 -4.37
N LEU A 64 -2.22 -27.31 -3.09
CA LEU A 64 -3.59 -26.95 -2.69
C LEU A 64 -4.02 -25.58 -3.19
N ALA A 65 -3.12 -24.58 -3.15
CA ALA A 65 -3.39 -23.25 -3.68
C ALA A 65 -3.57 -23.28 -5.21
N MET A 66 -2.75 -24.05 -5.94
CA MET A 66 -2.85 -24.17 -7.40
C MET A 66 -4.11 -24.91 -7.84
N ASN A 67 -4.51 -25.97 -7.13
CA ASN A 67 -5.78 -26.66 -7.40
C ASN A 67 -7.00 -25.75 -7.13
N ALA A 68 -6.94 -24.87 -6.12
CA ALA A 68 -7.99 -23.89 -5.88
C ALA A 68 -8.04 -22.78 -6.96
N VAL A 69 -6.91 -22.48 -7.60
CA VAL A 69 -6.81 -21.52 -8.72
C VAL A 69 -7.42 -22.10 -10.01
N ASP A 70 -7.22 -23.38 -10.29
CA ASP A 70 -7.81 -24.06 -11.46
C ASP A 70 -9.35 -24.13 -11.38
N GLU A 71 -9.93 -24.18 -10.16
CA GLU A 71 -11.39 -24.18 -9.97
C GLU A 71 -12.04 -22.78 -10.00
N VAL A 72 -11.27 -21.70 -9.75
CA VAL A 72 -11.84 -20.33 -9.57
C VAL A 72 -11.33 -19.33 -10.62
N GLY A 73 -10.34 -19.68 -11.44
CA GLY A 73 -9.94 -18.89 -12.61
C GLY A 73 -9.59 -17.44 -12.27
N THR A 74 -8.45 -17.18 -11.62
CA THR A 74 -7.95 -15.80 -11.48
C THR A 74 -6.43 -15.72 -11.44
N ALA A 75 -5.86 -14.97 -12.40
CA ALA A 75 -4.42 -14.77 -12.61
C ALA A 75 -3.69 -14.01 -11.48
N ILE A 76 -4.43 -13.46 -10.51
CA ILE A 76 -3.89 -12.61 -9.43
C ILE A 76 -3.11 -13.44 -8.38
N VAL A 77 -3.46 -14.72 -8.20
CA VAL A 77 -2.79 -15.60 -7.23
C VAL A 77 -1.42 -16.06 -7.73
N VAL A 78 -1.28 -16.31 -9.04
CA VAL A 78 -0.05 -16.86 -9.64
C VAL A 78 1.14 -15.88 -9.55
N GLU A 79 0.88 -14.58 -9.65
CA GLU A 79 1.93 -13.55 -9.57
C GLU A 79 2.36 -13.26 -8.13
N GLN A 80 1.47 -13.43 -7.15
CA GLN A 80 1.83 -13.32 -5.72
C GLN A 80 2.64 -14.52 -5.22
N THR A 81 2.36 -15.74 -5.69
CA THR A 81 3.12 -16.94 -5.28
C THR A 81 4.56 -16.93 -5.82
N ARG A 82 4.78 -16.47 -7.06
CA ARG A 82 6.15 -16.36 -7.63
C ARG A 82 7.04 -15.34 -6.90
N ASN A 83 6.46 -14.24 -6.42
CA ASN A 83 7.21 -13.24 -5.66
C ASN A 83 7.57 -13.74 -4.25
N LEU A 84 6.79 -14.65 -3.68
CA LEU A 84 7.08 -15.31 -2.40
C LEU A 84 8.21 -16.35 -2.53
N GLU A 85 8.26 -17.12 -3.60
CA GLU A 85 9.35 -18.08 -3.86
C GLU A 85 10.71 -17.39 -4.04
N ALA A 86 10.74 -16.23 -4.68
CA ALA A 86 11.98 -15.45 -4.85
C ALA A 86 12.51 -14.86 -3.54
N VAL A 87 11.63 -14.60 -2.56
CA VAL A 87 12.01 -14.00 -1.27
C VAL A 87 12.43 -15.04 -0.23
N LEU A 88 11.90 -16.25 -0.30
CA LEU A 88 12.22 -17.33 0.65
C LEU A 88 13.65 -17.90 0.50
N TYR A 89 14.38 -17.58 -0.57
CA TYR A 89 15.77 -18.03 -0.77
C TYR A 89 16.84 -17.18 -0.07
N THR A 90 16.49 -16.06 0.55
CA THR A 90 17.43 -15.24 1.32
C THR A 90 16.81 -14.86 2.66
N GLY A 91 17.28 -15.45 3.76
CA GLY A 91 16.68 -15.36 5.10
C GLY A 91 16.52 -13.93 5.67
N GLU A 92 17.12 -12.90 5.06
CA GLU A 92 16.96 -11.49 5.47
C GLU A 92 15.68 -10.80 4.98
N ASN A 93 14.95 -11.38 4.01
CA ASN A 93 13.82 -10.69 3.37
C ASN A 93 12.43 -11.11 3.86
N VAL A 94 12.33 -12.07 4.78
CA VAL A 94 11.05 -12.62 5.27
C VAL A 94 10.21 -11.54 5.98
N GLY A 95 10.83 -10.68 6.80
CA GLY A 95 10.13 -9.58 7.46
C GLY A 95 9.62 -8.52 6.49
N ARG A 96 10.37 -8.25 5.41
CA ARG A 96 10.01 -7.24 4.41
C ARG A 96 8.89 -7.72 3.49
N ALA A 97 8.93 -8.98 3.08
CA ALA A 97 7.83 -9.60 2.32
C ALA A 97 6.56 -9.75 3.16
N ALA A 98 6.66 -10.06 4.45
CA ALA A 98 5.49 -10.07 5.34
C ALA A 98 4.84 -8.68 5.44
N THR A 99 5.63 -7.61 5.54
CA THR A 99 5.12 -6.23 5.54
C THR A 99 4.50 -5.82 4.21
N LEU A 100 5.11 -6.19 3.07
CA LEU A 100 4.58 -5.93 1.73
C LEU A 100 3.29 -6.71 1.44
N ALA A 101 3.24 -7.98 1.83
CA ALA A 101 2.04 -8.80 1.71
C ALA A 101 0.92 -8.29 2.64
N ALA A 102 1.25 -7.90 3.88
CA ALA A 102 0.30 -7.25 4.78
C ALA A 102 -0.21 -5.92 4.21
N HIS A 103 0.65 -5.14 3.55
CA HIS A 103 0.29 -3.91 2.86
C HIS A 103 -0.67 -4.16 1.69
N ASP A 104 -0.39 -5.15 0.83
CA ASP A 104 -1.25 -5.47 -0.32
C ASP A 104 -2.61 -6.06 0.12
N VAL A 105 -2.61 -6.93 1.13
CA VAL A 105 -3.85 -7.44 1.75
C VAL A 105 -4.63 -6.31 2.42
N SER A 106 -3.94 -5.37 3.07
CA SER A 106 -4.57 -4.22 3.70
C SER A 106 -5.15 -3.23 2.67
N LEU A 107 -4.46 -2.98 1.55
CA LEU A 107 -5.01 -2.20 0.43
C LEU A 107 -6.25 -2.87 -0.17
N ALA A 108 -6.23 -4.19 -0.38
CA ALA A 108 -7.39 -4.93 -0.85
C ALA A 108 -8.56 -4.90 0.15
N ARG A 109 -8.26 -4.94 1.45
CA ARG A 109 -9.24 -4.77 2.54
C ARG A 109 -9.78 -3.35 2.62
N SER A 110 -8.96 -2.32 2.45
CA SER A 110 -9.42 -0.92 2.43
C SER A 110 -10.29 -0.65 1.20
N ALA A 111 -10.01 -1.26 0.05
CA ALA A 111 -10.88 -1.16 -1.12
C ALA A 111 -12.26 -1.82 -0.91
N THR A 112 -12.37 -2.78 0.02
CA THR A 112 -13.62 -3.51 0.34
C THR A 112 -14.29 -3.04 1.64
N ALA A 113 -13.56 -2.42 2.57
CA ALA A 113 -14.06 -1.92 3.86
C ALA A 113 -14.55 -0.47 3.79
N VAL A 114 -14.45 0.19 2.62
CA VAL A 114 -15.09 1.51 2.35
C VAL A 114 -16.59 1.36 2.05
N ASP A 115 -17.19 0.22 2.40
CA ASP A 115 -18.64 0.14 2.64
C ASP A 115 -18.97 0.70 4.03
N GLN A 116 -19.14 2.02 4.07
CA GLN A 116 -20.32 2.69 4.65
C GLN A 116 -20.49 2.96 6.16
N GLU A 117 -19.48 2.86 7.06
CA GLU A 117 -19.69 3.34 8.46
C GLU A 117 -18.90 4.57 8.94
N ASP A 118 -17.85 5.00 8.24
CA ASP A 118 -17.23 6.31 8.47
C ASP A 118 -16.74 6.87 7.15
N ALA A 119 -17.65 7.42 6.33
CA ALA A 119 -17.24 8.17 5.15
C ALA A 119 -16.34 9.31 5.63
N PRO A 120 -15.03 9.33 5.27
CA PRO A 120 -14.15 10.39 5.70
C PRO A 120 -14.73 11.71 5.20
N GLY A 121 -14.80 12.68 6.10
CA GLY A 121 -15.39 14.01 5.82
C GLY A 121 -14.84 14.64 4.53
N PRO A 122 -15.55 15.63 3.97
CA PRO A 122 -15.21 16.24 2.69
C PRO A 122 -13.73 16.63 2.65
N TRP A 123 -13.07 16.38 1.52
CA TRP A 123 -11.65 16.63 1.33
C TRP A 123 -11.27 18.08 1.71
N THR A 124 -10.57 18.25 2.83
CA THR A 124 -10.30 19.57 3.43
C THR A 124 -8.97 20.19 3.04
N SER A 125 -8.25 19.73 1.99
CA SER A 125 -7.08 20.52 1.58
C SER A 125 -7.53 21.93 1.16
N SER A 126 -6.69 22.94 1.34
CA SER A 126 -6.96 24.28 0.82
C SER A 126 -5.67 24.82 0.23
N VAL A 127 -5.76 25.54 -0.88
CA VAL A 127 -4.72 26.55 -1.15
C VAL A 127 -5.05 27.70 -0.21
N ARG A 128 -4.26 27.85 0.85
CA ARG A 128 -4.30 29.08 1.64
C ARG A 128 -3.23 30.01 1.10
N GLN A 129 -3.51 31.31 1.15
CA GLN A 129 -2.43 32.28 1.10
C GLN A 129 -1.66 32.15 2.41
N SER A 130 -0.34 32.07 2.32
CA SER A 130 0.56 32.18 3.48
C SER A 130 0.20 33.42 4.30
N ASP A 131 0.33 33.31 5.63
CA ASP A 131 -0.07 34.31 6.63
C ASP A 131 0.70 35.66 6.55
N GLY A 132 1.58 35.88 5.56
CA GLY A 132 2.38 37.11 5.51
C GLY A 132 2.83 37.63 4.14
N ASP A 133 3.00 36.77 3.13
CA ASP A 133 3.56 37.18 1.83
C ASP A 133 2.61 36.93 0.63
N GLY A 134 1.45 36.31 0.88
CA GLY A 134 0.50 35.95 -0.16
C GLY A 134 0.94 34.79 -1.05
N THR A 135 2.06 34.13 -0.74
CA THR A 135 2.52 32.94 -1.46
C THR A 135 1.53 31.80 -1.20
N PRO A 136 1.02 31.12 -2.25
CA PRO A 136 0.20 29.93 -2.07
C PRO A 136 0.97 28.86 -1.30
N VAL A 137 0.40 28.33 -0.22
CA VAL A 137 0.99 27.19 0.51
C VAL A 137 0.31 25.89 0.13
N LEU A 138 1.11 24.82 0.04
CA LEU A 138 0.59 23.48 -0.20
C LEU A 138 0.17 22.85 1.13
N GLU A 139 -1.12 22.58 1.29
CA GLU A 139 -1.71 22.02 2.50
C GLU A 139 -2.45 20.70 2.21
N PHE A 140 -2.32 19.73 3.11
CA PHE A 140 -3.13 18.52 3.12
C PHE A 140 -3.74 18.30 4.50
N LYS A 141 -5.08 18.29 4.59
CA LYS A 141 -5.85 18.09 5.83
C LYS A 141 -5.42 19.03 7.00
N GLY A 142 -5.20 20.32 6.74
CA GLY A 142 -4.76 21.25 7.79
C GLY A 142 -3.24 21.32 8.00
N ILE A 143 -2.47 20.44 7.35
CA ILE A 143 -1.01 20.37 7.49
C ILE A 143 -0.35 21.00 6.27
N GLU A 144 0.36 22.10 6.47
CA GLU A 144 1.13 22.78 5.44
C GLU A 144 2.51 22.13 5.29
N LEU A 145 2.94 21.91 4.06
CA LEU A 145 4.28 21.38 3.82
C LEU A 145 5.33 22.48 4.08
N GLY A 146 6.53 22.07 4.49
CA GLY A 146 7.64 22.94 4.86
C GLY A 146 7.61 23.47 6.30
N LYS A 147 6.55 23.15 7.07
CA LYS A 147 6.43 23.54 8.48
C LYS A 147 6.75 22.39 9.43
N ALA A 148 7.21 22.76 10.63
CA ALA A 148 7.43 21.82 11.72
C ALA A 148 6.13 21.53 12.47
N TYR A 149 5.89 20.25 12.77
CA TYR A 149 4.71 19.80 13.51
C TYR A 149 5.10 18.81 14.61
N SER A 150 4.32 18.80 15.70
CA SER A 150 4.41 17.71 16.66
C SER A 150 3.79 16.44 16.06
N LYS A 151 4.21 15.27 16.57
CA LYS A 151 3.60 14.00 16.19
C LYS A 151 2.10 13.99 16.48
N ASP A 152 1.67 14.59 17.59
CA ASP A 152 0.27 14.67 17.99
C ASP A 152 -0.56 15.50 17.00
N THR A 153 -0.03 16.62 16.49
CA THR A 153 -0.73 17.43 15.49
C THR A 153 -0.92 16.65 14.17
N ILE A 154 0.10 15.90 13.75
CA ILE A 154 0.01 15.05 12.56
C ILE A 154 -0.98 13.90 12.81
N ALA A 155 -0.87 13.22 13.95
CA ALA A 155 -1.76 12.15 14.34
C ALA A 155 -3.23 12.60 14.32
N GLN A 156 -3.53 13.79 14.86
CA GLN A 156 -4.87 14.36 14.86
C GLN A 156 -5.37 14.69 13.44
N ALA A 157 -4.51 15.24 12.57
CA ALA A 157 -4.89 15.59 11.20
C ALA A 157 -5.17 14.35 10.32
N PHE A 158 -4.41 13.27 10.53
CA PHE A 158 -4.54 12.04 9.75
C PHE A 158 -5.50 11.02 10.39
N GLY A 159 -5.76 11.11 11.69
CA GLY A 159 -6.63 10.22 12.45
C GLY A 159 -5.94 8.96 12.98
N TYR A 160 -4.62 8.96 13.15
CA TYR A 160 -3.83 7.77 13.52
C TYR A 160 -2.69 8.07 14.49
N ASP A 161 -2.39 7.15 15.40
CA ASP A 161 -1.34 7.30 16.41
C ASP A 161 0.09 7.24 15.83
N GLN A 162 0.27 6.67 14.63
CA GLN A 162 1.56 6.63 13.94
C GLN A 162 1.62 7.71 12.86
N PRO A 163 2.50 8.72 13.02
CA PRO A 163 2.52 9.86 12.10
C PRO A 163 3.17 9.53 10.75
N ASP A 164 4.11 8.58 10.70
CA ASP A 164 4.99 8.43 9.53
C ASP A 164 4.32 7.71 8.35
N TYR A 165 3.35 6.83 8.63
CA TYR A 165 2.59 6.10 7.62
C TYR A 165 1.26 5.63 8.18
N GLY A 166 0.29 5.37 7.30
CA GLY A 166 -1.04 4.93 7.70
C GLY A 166 -2.02 4.94 6.55
N TYR A 167 -3.31 4.99 6.87
CA TYR A 167 -4.37 5.11 5.86
C TYR A 167 -5.00 6.49 5.93
N THR A 168 -5.47 7.01 4.80
CA THR A 168 -6.16 8.29 4.74
C THR A 168 -7.09 8.27 3.55
N SER A 169 -7.68 9.42 3.25
CA SER A 169 -8.44 9.58 2.03
C SER A 169 -8.10 10.86 1.31
N ILE A 170 -8.20 10.81 -0.01
CA ILE A 170 -8.15 11.96 -0.91
C ILE A 170 -9.40 11.92 -1.80
N ALA A 171 -10.22 12.96 -1.72
CA ALA A 171 -11.49 13.04 -2.45
C ALA A 171 -12.40 11.80 -2.27
N GLY A 172 -12.47 11.25 -1.05
CA GLY A 172 -13.27 10.06 -0.73
C GLY A 172 -12.62 8.72 -1.14
N ILE A 173 -11.44 8.75 -1.77
CA ILE A 173 -10.69 7.54 -2.16
C ILE A 173 -9.76 7.17 -1.00
N GLY A 174 -9.84 5.92 -0.52
CA GLY A 174 -8.89 5.39 0.45
C GLY A 174 -7.48 5.28 -0.14
N ALA A 175 -6.47 5.74 0.61
CA ALA A 175 -5.07 5.70 0.20
C ALA A 175 -4.17 5.33 1.39
N PHE A 176 -3.10 4.61 1.13
CA PHE A 176 -2.01 4.45 2.09
C PHE A 176 -1.12 5.69 1.99
N TYR A 177 -0.79 6.33 3.11
CA TYR A 177 0.12 7.48 3.11
C TYR A 177 1.47 7.13 3.70
N SER A 178 2.49 7.84 3.23
CA SER A 178 3.79 7.95 3.89
C SER A 178 4.24 9.40 3.93
N LEU A 179 4.84 9.80 5.05
CA LEU A 179 5.32 11.15 5.30
C LEU A 179 6.85 11.17 5.24
N THR A 180 7.42 12.23 4.66
CA THR A 180 8.86 12.46 4.70
C THR A 180 9.19 13.78 5.37
N PHE A 181 10.04 13.70 6.40
CA PHE A 181 10.53 14.86 7.15
C PHE A 181 11.98 15.16 6.81
N LEU A 182 12.33 16.46 6.77
CA LEU A 182 13.73 16.90 6.77
C LEU A 182 13.98 17.66 8.08
N GLY A 183 14.57 16.97 9.06
CA GLY A 183 14.62 17.47 10.43
C GLY A 183 13.21 17.47 11.05
N PRO A 184 12.74 18.58 11.65
CA PRO A 184 11.40 18.66 12.24
C PRO A 184 10.30 19.01 11.23
N GLU A 185 10.64 19.36 9.99
CA GLU A 185 9.72 19.90 8.98
C GLU A 185 9.18 18.80 8.07
N LEU A 186 7.86 18.81 7.83
CA LEU A 186 7.20 17.87 6.91
C LEU A 186 7.36 18.37 5.47
N HIS A 187 8.02 17.59 4.62
CA HIS A 187 8.43 18.04 3.29
C HIS A 187 7.80 17.27 2.12
N ALA A 188 7.28 16.07 2.37
CA ALA A 188 6.51 15.33 1.38
C ALA A 188 5.44 14.43 2.01
N ILE A 189 4.35 14.25 1.28
CA ILE A 189 3.25 13.34 1.58
C ILE A 189 3.01 12.51 0.32
N ALA A 190 3.34 11.23 0.36
CA ALA A 190 3.03 10.30 -0.73
C ALA A 190 1.77 9.51 -0.37
N LEU A 191 0.81 9.48 -1.27
CA LEU A 191 -0.41 8.69 -1.17
C LEU A 191 -0.38 7.60 -2.25
N ASP A 192 -0.33 6.35 -1.84
CA ASP A 192 -0.47 5.18 -2.70
C ASP A 192 -1.95 4.79 -2.79
N LEU A 193 -2.45 4.65 -4.01
CA LEU A 193 -3.83 4.28 -4.31
C LEU A 193 -3.89 3.21 -5.41
N PRO A 194 -4.95 2.38 -5.44
CA PRO A 194 -5.17 1.46 -6.56
C PRO A 194 -5.22 2.21 -7.89
N ALA A 195 -4.63 1.63 -8.94
CA ALA A 195 -4.49 2.29 -10.25
C ALA A 195 -5.82 2.73 -10.88
N ASP A 196 -6.91 2.00 -10.61
CA ASP A 196 -8.25 2.33 -11.11
C ASP A 196 -8.78 3.67 -10.58
N TYR A 197 -8.25 4.14 -9.44
CA TYR A 197 -8.60 5.43 -8.86
C TYR A 197 -7.75 6.60 -9.38
N TYR A 198 -6.80 6.36 -10.30
CA TYR A 198 -5.99 7.43 -10.89
C TYR A 198 -6.85 8.56 -11.46
N GLY A 199 -7.87 8.22 -12.26
CA GLY A 199 -8.73 9.23 -12.90
C GLY A 199 -9.50 10.05 -11.88
N ASN A 200 -9.98 9.42 -10.81
CA ASN A 200 -10.70 10.10 -9.74
C ASN A 200 -9.78 11.05 -8.97
N ALA A 201 -8.56 10.61 -8.63
CA ALA A 201 -7.56 11.44 -7.95
C ALA A 201 -7.11 12.62 -8.84
N TYR A 202 -6.83 12.36 -10.12
CA TYR A 202 -6.50 13.38 -11.11
C TYR A 202 -7.61 14.44 -11.20
N ASN A 203 -8.86 14.02 -11.43
CA ASN A 203 -9.98 14.93 -11.56
C ASN A 203 -10.23 15.74 -10.28
N ALA A 204 -10.06 15.14 -9.10
CA ALA A 204 -10.20 15.85 -7.85
C ALA A 204 -9.14 16.97 -7.71
N ILE A 205 -7.89 16.66 -8.02
CA ILE A 205 -6.79 17.63 -7.98
C ILE A 205 -6.99 18.70 -9.06
N GLU A 206 -7.38 18.33 -10.27
CA GLU A 206 -7.68 19.27 -11.35
C GLU A 206 -8.83 20.22 -10.99
N ASN A 207 -9.92 19.69 -10.42
CA ASN A 207 -11.06 20.50 -10.00
C ASN A 207 -10.70 21.52 -8.92
N LYS A 208 -9.69 21.21 -8.10
CA LYS A 208 -9.28 22.07 -6.98
C LYS A 208 -8.22 23.09 -7.35
N PHE A 209 -7.20 22.65 -8.09
CA PHE A 209 -6.00 23.44 -8.37
C PHE A 209 -5.94 23.93 -9.83
N GLY A 210 -6.94 23.59 -10.65
CA GLY A 210 -6.93 23.87 -12.09
C GLY A 210 -6.14 22.83 -12.88
N LYS A 211 -5.82 23.13 -14.14
CA LYS A 211 -5.06 22.21 -15.00
C LYS A 211 -3.62 22.05 -14.51
N PRO A 212 -3.00 20.88 -14.68
CA PRO A 212 -1.58 20.70 -14.38
C PRO A 212 -0.73 21.57 -15.30
N GLU A 213 0.44 21.99 -14.81
CA GLU A 213 1.44 22.71 -15.60
C GLU A 213 2.05 21.80 -16.66
N THR A 214 2.31 20.54 -16.30
CA THR A 214 2.83 19.53 -17.22
C THR A 214 2.03 18.25 -17.10
N SER A 215 1.77 17.61 -18.24
CA SER A 215 1.19 16.27 -18.34
C SER A 215 1.99 15.47 -19.36
N LEU A 216 2.63 14.42 -18.89
CA LEU A 216 3.44 13.52 -19.71
C LEU A 216 2.76 12.15 -19.75
N ALA A 217 2.53 11.66 -20.96
CA ALA A 217 2.13 10.28 -21.21
C ALA A 217 3.27 9.56 -21.91
N SER A 218 3.66 8.41 -21.40
CA SER A 218 4.66 7.54 -22.02
C SER A 218 4.18 6.09 -22.01
N THR A 219 4.70 5.30 -22.94
CA THR A 219 4.47 3.85 -22.97
C THR A 219 5.73 3.16 -22.48
N VAL A 220 5.61 2.36 -21.43
CA VAL A 220 6.68 1.48 -20.95
C VAL A 220 6.41 0.06 -21.43
N GLN A 221 7.44 -0.63 -21.91
CA GLN A 221 7.34 -2.02 -22.37
C GLN A 221 8.16 -2.91 -21.43
N ASN A 222 7.58 -4.02 -20.99
CA ASN A 222 8.35 -5.02 -20.23
C ASN A 222 9.21 -5.90 -21.16
N GLY A 223 10.04 -6.77 -20.56
CA GLY A 223 10.90 -7.70 -21.31
C GLY A 223 10.15 -8.72 -22.17
N PHE A 224 8.83 -8.86 -22.00
CA PHE A 224 7.96 -9.77 -22.76
C PHE A 224 7.16 -9.07 -23.86
N GLY A 225 7.38 -7.77 -24.07
CA GLY A 225 6.66 -7.01 -25.11
C GLY A 225 5.32 -6.42 -24.69
N ALA A 226 4.85 -6.66 -23.47
CA ALA A 226 3.64 -6.03 -22.97
C ALA A 226 3.89 -4.53 -22.71
N GLN A 227 2.95 -3.70 -23.18
CA GLN A 227 3.04 -2.25 -23.11
C GLN A 227 2.04 -1.69 -22.11
N PHE A 228 2.48 -0.70 -21.35
CA PHE A 228 1.69 -0.07 -20.30
C PHE A 228 1.80 1.44 -20.40
N GLN A 229 0.68 2.13 -20.23
CA GLN A 229 0.67 3.58 -20.19
C GLN A 229 1.13 4.06 -18.81
N GLN A 230 2.15 4.90 -18.82
CA GLN A 230 2.56 5.71 -17.69
C GLN A 230 2.06 7.14 -17.92
N MET A 231 1.45 7.71 -16.89
CA MET A 231 0.98 9.10 -16.92
C MET A 231 1.52 9.81 -15.70
N THR A 232 2.08 11.01 -15.91
CA THR A 232 2.55 11.89 -14.84
C THR A 232 2.00 13.27 -15.11
N SER A 233 1.27 13.82 -14.14
CA SER A 233 0.76 15.19 -14.18
C SER A 233 1.27 15.96 -12.98
N THR A 234 1.76 17.18 -13.21
CA THR A 234 2.40 17.99 -12.19
C THR A 234 1.72 19.35 -12.09
N TRP A 235 1.40 19.76 -10.87
CA TRP A 235 0.95 21.11 -10.52
C TRP A 235 2.04 21.78 -9.70
N LYS A 236 2.41 23.00 -10.06
CA LYS A 236 3.25 23.86 -9.24
C LYS A 236 2.39 24.81 -8.42
N ILE A 237 2.59 24.83 -7.11
CA ILE A 237 1.82 25.66 -6.17
C ILE A 237 2.80 26.29 -5.19
N GLY A 238 3.07 27.59 -5.35
CA GLY A 238 4.06 28.28 -4.53
C GLY A 238 5.44 27.62 -4.62
N ASP A 239 5.98 27.25 -3.47
CA ASP A 239 7.25 26.53 -3.29
C ASP A 239 7.10 25.00 -3.24
N GLY A 240 5.93 24.48 -3.62
CA GLY A 240 5.62 23.07 -3.64
C GLY A 240 5.09 22.58 -4.98
N SER A 241 4.95 21.27 -5.08
CA SER A 241 4.42 20.57 -6.25
C SER A 241 3.49 19.44 -5.83
N ILE A 242 2.48 19.19 -6.65
CA ILE A 242 1.66 17.98 -6.60
C ILE A 242 1.97 17.17 -7.85
N VAL A 243 2.27 15.89 -7.68
CA VAL A 243 2.45 14.94 -8.78
C VAL A 243 1.41 13.85 -8.66
N VAL A 244 0.64 13.63 -9.72
CA VAL A 244 -0.29 12.50 -9.85
C VAL A 244 0.28 11.56 -10.90
N GLN A 245 0.56 10.33 -10.50
CA GLN A 245 1.26 9.37 -11.34
C GLN A 245 0.49 8.04 -11.44
N ARG A 246 0.34 7.53 -12.66
CA ARG A 246 0.00 6.14 -12.94
C ARG A 246 1.26 5.43 -13.41
N PHE A 247 1.65 4.36 -12.72
CA PHE A 247 2.85 3.62 -13.07
C PHE A 247 2.53 2.55 -14.12
N GLY A 248 3.15 2.65 -15.31
CA GLY A 248 2.99 1.59 -16.31
C GLY A 248 3.58 0.26 -15.85
N HIS A 249 4.70 0.27 -15.12
CA HIS A 249 5.38 -0.94 -14.64
C HIS A 249 4.77 -1.53 -13.34
N LYS A 250 3.88 -0.80 -12.67
CA LYS A 250 3.12 -1.26 -11.51
C LYS A 250 1.64 -1.03 -11.79
N VAL A 251 1.08 -1.90 -12.62
CA VAL A 251 -0.29 -1.75 -13.18
C VAL A 251 -1.39 -1.61 -12.13
N SER A 252 -1.15 -2.06 -10.89
CA SER A 252 -2.10 -2.01 -9.79
C SER A 252 -2.00 -0.74 -8.94
N ARG A 253 -1.00 0.13 -9.14
CA ARG A 253 -0.76 1.29 -8.29
C ARG A 253 -0.72 2.61 -9.06
N SER A 254 -1.22 3.64 -8.39
CA SER A 254 -1.02 5.04 -8.73
C SER A 254 -0.62 5.79 -7.46
N MET A 255 -0.06 6.98 -7.63
CA MET A 255 0.45 7.78 -6.54
C MET A 255 0.00 9.24 -6.69
N VAL A 256 -0.33 9.86 -5.57
CA VAL A 256 -0.37 11.32 -5.44
C VAL A 256 0.73 11.73 -4.48
N LEU A 257 1.66 12.55 -4.95
CA LEU A 257 2.78 13.06 -4.17
C LEU A 257 2.64 14.58 -4.01
N PHE A 258 2.52 15.03 -2.77
CA PHE A 258 2.67 16.44 -2.39
C PHE A 258 4.10 16.62 -1.88
N TYR A 259 4.84 17.59 -2.40
CA TYR A 259 6.20 17.84 -1.91
C TYR A 259 6.64 19.28 -2.08
N THR A 260 7.62 19.70 -1.29
CA THR A 260 8.26 21.02 -1.38
C THR A 260 9.46 21.02 -2.35
N ASP A 261 9.86 22.18 -2.83
CA ASP A 261 11.07 22.34 -3.65
C ASP A 261 12.33 21.89 -2.91
N ARG A 262 12.39 22.14 -1.60
CA ARG A 262 13.49 21.67 -0.75
C ARG A 262 13.58 20.15 -0.71
N TYR A 263 12.45 19.45 -0.71
CA TYR A 263 12.43 18.00 -0.86
C TYR A 263 13.03 17.57 -2.18
N SER A 264 12.62 18.19 -3.29
CA SER A 264 13.15 17.91 -4.63
C SER A 264 14.67 18.08 -4.67
N GLN A 265 15.19 19.21 -4.17
CA GLN A 265 16.63 19.48 -4.10
C GLN A 265 17.39 18.44 -3.27
N SER A 266 16.75 17.93 -2.20
CA SER A 266 17.35 16.87 -1.38
C SER A 266 17.48 15.55 -2.13
N LEU A 267 16.52 15.23 -3.02
CA LEU A 267 16.59 14.04 -3.88
C LEU A 267 17.72 14.18 -4.90
N ASP A 268 17.81 15.34 -5.58
CA ASP A 268 18.86 15.60 -6.58
C ASP A 268 20.27 15.51 -5.96
N THR A 269 20.41 16.00 -4.73
CA THR A 269 21.67 15.91 -3.97
C THR A 269 22.03 14.46 -3.64
N GLN A 270 21.06 13.65 -3.20
CA GLN A 270 21.28 12.24 -2.89
C GLN A 270 21.62 11.43 -4.14
N GLU A 271 20.99 11.73 -5.28
CA GLU A 271 21.28 11.06 -6.55
C GLU A 271 22.69 11.42 -7.06
N SER A 272 23.06 12.71 -6.99
CA SER A 272 24.39 13.18 -7.35
C SER A 272 25.49 12.54 -6.49
N ALA A 273 25.24 12.35 -5.19
CA ALA A 273 26.18 11.66 -4.31
C ALA A 273 26.38 10.20 -4.73
N LYS A 274 25.29 9.47 -5.02
CA LYS A 274 25.37 8.07 -5.48
C LYS A 274 26.13 7.90 -6.79
N LEU A 275 26.00 8.86 -7.71
CA LEU A 275 26.73 8.83 -8.98
C LEU A 275 28.24 9.05 -8.82
N ASN A 276 28.67 9.81 -7.81
CA ASN A 276 30.09 10.05 -7.54
C ASN A 276 30.80 8.88 -6.83
N ASP A 277 30.03 7.97 -6.23
CA ASP A 277 30.54 6.78 -5.53
C ASP A 277 30.75 5.56 -6.48
N LEU A 278 30.35 5.68 -7.76
CA LEU A 278 30.50 4.64 -8.80
C LEU A 278 31.74 4.87 -9.66
#